data_AF-A0A6M1YW55-F1
#
_entry.id   AF-A0A6M1YW55-F1
#
_cell.length_a   1.000
_cell.length_b   1.000
_cell.length_c   1.000
_cell.angle_alpha   90.00
_cell.angle_beta   90.00
_cell.angle_gamma   90.00
#
_symmetry.space_group_name_H-M   'P 1'
#
loop_
_entity.id
_entity.type
_entity.pdbx_description
1 polymer ?
#
loop_
_entity_poly.entity_id
_entity_poly.type
_entity_poly.pdbx_seq_one_letter_code
_entity_poly.pdbx_strand_id
1 'polypeptide(L)'
;CPNALKCPMPKNDWCHFYVRVKRSKKHKYLKGGTLGYEDEKFSYVIATKEKVSYPKARILRFVKKSNQELIFTLCQDGKMIKEKVLRKDKTKYKKAQKINWGDVFDV
;
A
#
# COMPACT_ATOMS: atom_id res chain seq x y z
N CYS A 1 -6.89 8.53 1.91
CA CYS A 1 -7.08 8.70 0.44
C CYS A 1 -6.23 9.87 -0.04
N PRO A 2 -5.56 9.82 -1.20
CA PRO A 2 -4.80 10.96 -1.75
C PRO A 2 -5.70 12.01 -2.46
N ASN A 3 -7.02 11.93 -2.35
CA ASN A 3 -7.95 12.93 -2.92
C ASN A 3 -9.33 12.79 -2.26
N ALA A 4 -10.21 13.77 -2.53
CA ALA A 4 -11.61 13.78 -2.13
C ALA A 4 -12.57 13.33 -3.24
N LEU A 5 -12.06 12.67 -4.29
CA LEU A 5 -12.87 12.17 -5.40
C LEU A 5 -13.51 10.82 -5.04
N LYS A 6 -14.40 10.34 -5.91
CA LYS A 6 -14.97 8.99 -5.79
C LYS A 6 -13.85 7.95 -5.77
N CYS A 7 -13.88 7.03 -4.81
CA CYS A 7 -12.87 5.99 -4.69
C CYS A 7 -12.88 5.08 -5.94
N PRO A 8 -11.73 4.84 -6.60
CA PRO A 8 -11.68 4.00 -7.80
C PRO A 8 -11.72 2.49 -7.51
N MET A 9 -11.78 2.09 -6.25
CA MET A 9 -11.75 0.68 -5.87
C MET A 9 -13.01 -0.03 -6.38
N PRO A 10 -12.90 -1.19 -7.06
CA PRO A 10 -14.06 -1.93 -7.53
C PRO A 10 -14.84 -2.56 -6.37
N LYS A 11 -16.10 -2.91 -6.62
CA LYS A 11 -17.03 -3.45 -5.59
C LYS A 11 -16.50 -4.68 -4.84
N ASN A 12 -15.65 -5.48 -5.48
CA ASN A 12 -15.15 -6.74 -4.96
C ASN A 12 -13.76 -6.60 -4.33
N ASP A 13 -13.30 -5.36 -4.14
CA ASP A 13 -12.00 -5.03 -3.56
C ASP A 13 -12.18 -3.85 -2.60
N TRP A 14 -11.18 -3.59 -1.77
CA TRP A 14 -11.24 -2.56 -0.76
C TRP A 14 -9.87 -1.93 -0.55
N CYS A 15 -9.86 -0.61 -0.29
CA CYS A 15 -8.64 0.14 -0.01
C CYS A 15 -8.20 -0.09 1.43
N HIS A 16 -7.21 -0.96 1.61
CA HIS A 16 -6.68 -1.36 2.92
C HIS A 16 -5.17 -1.19 3.00
N PHE A 17 -4.65 -1.36 4.20
CA PHE A 17 -3.25 -1.50 4.55
C PHE A 17 -3.07 -2.78 5.36
N TYR A 18 -1.84 -3.07 5.76
CA TYR A 18 -1.58 -4.13 6.72
C TYR A 18 -0.59 -3.66 7.77
N VAL A 19 -0.69 -4.26 8.95
CA VAL A 19 0.31 -4.18 9.99
C VAL A 19 0.67 -5.59 10.42
N ARG A 20 1.94 -5.82 10.74
CA ARG A 20 2.39 -7.11 11.24
C ARG A 20 2.24 -7.15 12.76
N VAL A 21 1.39 -8.05 13.25
CA VAL A 21 1.14 -8.25 14.67
C VAL A 21 1.70 -9.60 15.13
N LYS A 22 2.11 -9.68 16.40
CA LYS A 22 2.63 -10.93 16.99
C LYS A 22 1.49 -11.91 17.23
N ARG A 23 1.70 -13.18 16.88
CA ARG A 23 0.79 -14.26 17.27
C ARG A 23 1.20 -14.81 18.64
N SER A 24 0.24 -14.90 19.55
CA SER A 24 0.40 -15.70 20.78
C SER A 24 0.48 -17.19 20.44
N LYS A 25 1.03 -18.00 21.36
CA LYS A 25 1.03 -19.47 21.22
C LYS A 25 -0.40 -20.02 21.00
N LYS A 26 -1.39 -19.47 21.73
CA LYS A 26 -2.81 -19.82 21.59
C LYS A 26 -3.34 -19.49 20.18
N HIS A 27 -3.03 -18.29 19.66
CA HIS A 27 -3.42 -17.93 18.28
C HIS A 27 -2.78 -18.84 17.23
N LYS A 28 -1.50 -19.19 17.37
CA LYS A 28 -0.85 -20.14 16.46
C LYS A 28 -1.55 -21.49 16.49
N TYR A 29 -1.86 -22.01 17.68
CA TYR A 29 -2.56 -23.30 17.82
C TYR A 29 -3.98 -23.26 17.23
N LEU A 30 -4.80 -22.30 17.66
CA LEU A 30 -6.22 -22.21 17.25
C LEU A 30 -6.41 -21.91 15.75
N LYS A 31 -5.54 -21.08 15.16
CA LYS A 31 -5.62 -20.69 13.75
C LYS A 31 -4.78 -21.58 12.82
N GLY A 32 -4.15 -22.65 13.34
CA GLY A 32 -3.23 -23.49 12.56
C GLY A 32 -2.02 -22.72 11.99
N GLY A 33 -1.59 -21.65 12.67
CA GLY A 33 -0.54 -20.76 12.20
C GLY A 33 0.86 -21.30 12.48
N THR A 34 1.70 -21.40 11.45
CA THR A 34 3.11 -21.84 11.56
C THR A 34 4.06 -20.71 11.95
N LEU A 35 3.76 -19.46 11.57
CA LEU A 35 4.57 -18.28 11.84
C LEU A 35 4.19 -17.57 13.16
N GLY A 36 5.17 -16.93 13.79
CA GLY A 36 5.01 -16.16 15.04
C GLY A 36 4.32 -14.80 14.88
N TYR A 37 3.81 -14.48 13.69
CA TYR A 37 3.16 -13.22 13.37
C TYR A 37 2.03 -13.44 12.36
N GLU A 38 1.18 -12.43 12.22
CA GLU A 38 0.22 -12.30 11.13
C GLU A 38 0.19 -10.88 10.59
N ASP A 39 -0.15 -10.76 9.31
CA ASP A 39 -0.40 -9.47 8.68
C ASP A 39 -1.90 -9.17 8.81
N GLU A 40 -2.23 -8.23 9.68
CA GLU A 40 -3.60 -7.80 9.95
C GLU A 40 -3.98 -6.67 9.00
N LYS A 41 -5.01 -6.92 8.18
CA LYS A 41 -5.49 -5.95 7.20
C LYS A 41 -6.49 -4.99 7.83
N PHE A 42 -6.35 -3.71 7.55
CA PHE A 42 -7.24 -2.69 8.08
C PHE A 42 -7.45 -1.54 7.08
N SER A 43 -8.55 -0.83 7.25
CA SER A 43 -8.84 0.42 6.55
C SER A 43 -9.18 1.48 7.58
N TYR A 44 -8.85 2.73 7.28
CA TYR A 44 -9.16 3.84 8.16
C TYR A 44 -9.51 5.08 7.34
N VAL A 45 -10.23 6.00 7.97
CA VAL A 45 -10.53 7.33 7.44
C VAL A 45 -10.06 8.36 8.47
N ILE A 46 -9.37 9.39 8.00
CA ILE A 46 -9.02 10.57 8.80
C ILE A 46 -9.74 11.74 8.16
N ALA A 47 -10.47 12.50 8.97
CA ALA A 47 -11.18 13.69 8.56
C ALA A 47 -10.82 14.85 9.50
N THR A 48 -10.71 16.06 8.94
CA THR A 48 -10.47 17.30 9.66
C THR A 48 -11.27 18.43 9.01
N LYS A 49 -11.58 19.48 9.77
CA LYS A 49 -12.18 20.73 9.25
C LYS A 49 -11.15 21.63 8.58
N GLU A 50 -9.87 21.42 8.88
CA GLU A 50 -8.78 22.22 8.36
C GLU A 50 -8.50 21.90 6.88
N LYS A 51 -8.04 22.90 6.13
CA LYS A 51 -7.57 22.69 4.76
C LYS A 51 -6.27 21.87 4.81
N VAL A 52 -6.24 20.75 4.09
CA VAL A 52 -5.07 19.89 3.97
C VAL A 52 -4.62 19.80 2.51
N SER A 53 -3.31 19.75 2.30
CA SER A 53 -2.76 19.38 1.00
C SER A 53 -2.79 17.87 0.84
N TYR A 54 -3.31 17.39 -0.27
CA TYR A 54 -3.29 15.96 -0.58
C TYR A 54 -1.97 15.56 -1.27
N PRO A 55 -1.42 14.38 -0.95
CA PRO A 55 -0.31 13.83 -1.72
C PRO A 55 -0.78 13.47 -3.14
N LYS A 56 0.10 13.50 -4.15
CA LYS A 56 -0.30 13.25 -5.54
C LYS A 56 -0.75 11.81 -5.76
N ALA A 57 0.00 10.86 -5.19
CA ALA A 57 -0.31 9.45 -5.31
C ALA A 57 0.01 8.68 -4.03
N ARG A 58 -0.76 7.62 -3.78
CA ARG A 58 -0.50 6.68 -2.68
C ARG A 58 -0.49 5.24 -3.19
N ILE A 59 0.43 4.43 -2.68
CA ILE A 59 0.57 3.03 -3.06
C ILE A 59 -0.58 2.19 -2.49
N LEU A 60 -1.29 1.50 -3.37
CA LEU A 60 -2.40 0.61 -3.03
C LEU A 60 -1.98 -0.85 -2.88
N ARG A 61 -0.92 -1.31 -3.56
CA ARG A 61 -0.33 -2.65 -3.44
C ARG A 61 0.85 -2.82 -4.36
N PHE A 62 1.75 -3.74 -4.02
CA PHE A 62 2.78 -4.23 -4.93
C PHE A 62 2.26 -5.43 -5.73
N VAL A 63 2.46 -5.38 -7.05
CA VAL A 63 2.18 -6.50 -7.97
C VAL A 63 3.43 -7.36 -8.13
N LYS A 64 4.61 -6.73 -8.20
CA LYS A 64 5.90 -7.42 -8.31
C LYS A 64 7.00 -6.61 -7.63
N LYS A 65 7.81 -7.28 -6.82
CA LYS A 65 9.02 -6.71 -6.20
C LYS A 65 10.20 -7.64 -6.51
N SER A 66 11.03 -7.29 -7.50
CA SER A 66 12.25 -8.02 -7.85
C SER A 66 13.45 -7.10 -7.86
N ASN A 67 14.65 -7.67 -8.00
CA ASN A 67 15.89 -6.90 -8.12
C ASN A 67 16.03 -6.14 -9.46
N GLN A 68 15.24 -6.51 -10.49
CA GLN A 68 15.27 -5.86 -11.80
C GLN A 68 14.13 -4.84 -11.98
N GLU A 69 12.97 -5.07 -11.38
CA GLU A 69 11.80 -4.20 -11.55
C GLU A 69 10.89 -4.21 -10.32
N LEU A 70 10.21 -3.08 -10.14
CA LEU A 70 9.15 -2.89 -9.17
C LEU A 70 7.89 -2.51 -9.93
N ILE A 71 6.80 -3.23 -9.67
CA ILE A 71 5.49 -2.96 -10.26
C ILE A 71 4.50 -2.85 -9.12
N PHE A 72 3.80 -1.73 -9.06
CA PHE A 72 2.82 -1.45 -8.01
C PHE A 72 1.64 -0.65 -8.56
N THR A 73 0.53 -0.71 -7.84
CA THR A 73 -0.67 0.06 -8.15
C THR A 73 -0.75 1.28 -7.25
N LEU A 74 -1.01 2.45 -7.85
CA LEU A 74 -1.20 3.72 -7.19
C LEU A 74 -2.66 4.13 -7.22
N CYS A 75 -3.12 4.80 -6.18
CA CYS A 75 -4.29 5.68 -6.25
C CYS A 75 -3.77 7.09 -6.57
N GLN A 76 -4.18 7.63 -7.70
CA GLN A 76 -3.80 8.97 -8.16
C GLN A 76 -5.01 9.59 -8.87
N ASP A 77 -5.37 10.82 -8.49
CA ASP A 77 -6.45 11.58 -9.13
C ASP A 77 -7.76 10.79 -9.32
N GLY A 78 -8.16 10.06 -8.29
CA GLY A 78 -9.38 9.24 -8.32
C GLY A 78 -9.31 8.03 -9.27
N LYS A 79 -8.11 7.59 -9.66
CA LYS A 79 -7.88 6.44 -10.55
C LYS A 79 -6.88 5.46 -9.97
N MET A 80 -6.98 4.20 -10.39
CA MET A 80 -5.94 3.20 -10.13
C MET A 80 -4.97 3.16 -11.30
N ILE A 81 -3.70 3.46 -11.04
CA ILE A 81 -2.65 3.50 -12.06
C ILE A 81 -1.62 2.42 -11.74
N LYS A 82 -1.19 1.65 -12.74
CA LYS A 82 -0.10 0.69 -12.60
C LYS A 82 1.21 1.38 -12.94
N GLU A 83 2.09 1.47 -11.96
CA GLU A 83 3.42 2.06 -12.11
C GLU A 83 4.46 0.95 -12.22
N LYS A 84 5.42 1.14 -13.14
CA LYS A 84 6.55 0.23 -13.35
C LYS A 84 7.86 1.00 -13.26
N VAL A 85 8.70 0.61 -12.31
CA VAL A 85 10.03 1.20 -12.09
C VAL A 85 11.09 0.15 -12.36
N LEU A 86 12.00 0.43 -13.31
CA LEU A 86 13.08 -0.48 -13.69
C LEU A 86 14.37 -0.14 -12.96
N ARG A 87 15.22 -1.14 -12.71
CA ARG A 87 16.53 -0.96 -12.07
C ARG A 87 17.45 0.01 -12.83
N LYS A 88 17.27 0.12 -14.15
CA LYS A 88 18.01 1.07 -14.99
C LYS A 88 17.77 2.53 -14.57
N ASP A 89 16.59 2.84 -14.03
CA ASP A 89 16.20 4.16 -13.53
C ASP A 89 16.71 4.33 -12.07
N LYS A 90 18.04 4.30 -11.90
CA LYS A 90 18.73 4.12 -10.61
C LYS A 90 18.15 4.95 -9.45
N THR A 91 17.82 6.22 -9.69
CA THR A 91 17.28 7.14 -8.67
C THR A 91 15.85 6.79 -8.29
N LYS A 92 14.95 6.63 -9.28
CA LYS A 92 13.55 6.25 -9.07
C LYS A 92 13.45 4.85 -8.45
N TYR A 93 14.27 3.91 -8.89
CA TYR A 93 14.33 2.55 -8.33
C TYR A 93 14.77 2.52 -6.87
N LYS A 94 15.83 3.25 -6.50
CA LYS A 94 16.28 3.33 -5.09
C LYS A 94 15.21 3.91 -4.17
N LYS A 95 14.45 4.92 -4.62
CA LYS A 95 13.29 5.45 -3.89
C LYS A 95 12.19 4.39 -3.80
N ALA A 96 11.81 3.81 -4.94
CA ALA A 96 10.74 2.83 -5.03
C ALA A 96 11.00 1.52 -4.26
N GLN A 97 12.26 1.19 -3.98
CA GLN A 97 12.60 0.00 -3.20
C GLN A 97 12.23 0.14 -1.71
N LYS A 98 12.27 1.37 -1.19
CA LYS A 98 12.11 1.70 0.23
C LYS A 98 10.67 2.02 0.64
N ILE A 99 9.80 2.29 -0.32
CA ILE A 99 8.37 2.55 -0.06
C ILE A 99 7.64 1.25 0.28
N ASN A 100 6.62 1.39 1.12
CA ASN A 100 5.74 0.35 1.58
C ASN A 100 4.30 0.63 1.15
N TRP A 101 3.44 -0.34 1.37
CA TRP A 101 2.02 -0.18 1.12
C TRP A 101 1.47 1.01 1.91
N GLY A 102 0.87 1.95 1.21
CA GLY A 102 0.28 3.14 1.80
C GLY A 102 1.20 4.33 1.86
N ASP A 103 2.46 4.19 1.49
CA ASP A 103 3.35 5.34 1.34
C ASP A 103 2.95 6.21 0.14
N VAL A 104 3.35 7.47 0.23
CA VAL A 104 3.25 8.42 -0.88
C VAL A 104 4.32 8.10 -1.92
N PHE A 105 3.95 8.15 -3.19
CA PHE A 105 4.90 7.97 -4.29
C PHE A 105 4.82 9.16 -5.24
N ASP A 106 5.59 10.19 -4.92
CA ASP A 106 5.77 11.38 -5.74
C ASP A 106 7.10 11.25 -6.51
N VAL A 107 7.07 10.59 -7.68
CA VAL A 107 8.26 10.52 -8.57
C VAL A 107 7.93 10.77 -10.02
#